data_AF-A0A519WS92-F1
#
_entry.id   AF-A0A519WS92-F1
#
_cell.length_a   1.000
_cell.length_b   1.000
_cell.length_c   1.000
_cell.angle_alpha   90.00
_cell.angle_beta   90.00
_cell.angle_gamma   90.00
#
_symmetry.space_group_name_H-M   'P 1'
#
loop_
_entity.id
_entity.type
_entity.pdbx_description
1 polymer ?
#
loop_
_entity_poly.entity_id
_entity_poly.type
_entity_poly.pdbx_seq_one_letter_code
_entity_poly.pdbx_strand_id
1 'polypeptide(L)' 'MSAAKKENVKKTALPIDFTLNVWSHSLFTDYDIDLFLVGKHFRLYEKMGAHLASLNKTNGTYFAVWAPNA' A
#
# COMPACT_ATOMS: atom_id res chain seq x y z
N MET A 1 -9.78 -35.08 -16.38
CA MET A 1 -10.20 -34.06 -15.40
C MET A 1 -9.00 -33.72 -14.53
N SER A 2 -8.45 -32.52 -14.65
CA SER A 2 -7.47 -32.02 -13.68
C SER A 2 -7.84 -30.58 -13.37
N ALA A 3 -8.44 -30.37 -12.20
CA ALA A 3 -8.81 -29.06 -11.71
C ALA A 3 -7.53 -28.33 -11.32
N ALA A 4 -7.13 -27.34 -12.13
CA ALA A 4 -6.06 -26.42 -11.78
C ALA A 4 -6.46 -25.66 -10.50
N LYS A 5 -5.81 -26.04 -9.39
CA LYS A 5 -5.90 -25.38 -8.10
C LYS A 5 -5.39 -23.95 -8.28
N LYS A 6 -6.29 -22.97 -8.24
CA LYS A 6 -5.93 -21.55 -8.22
C LYS A 6 -5.06 -21.31 -6.98
N GLU A 7 -3.76 -21.15 -7.18
CA GLU A 7 -2.86 -20.70 -6.13
C GLU A 7 -3.27 -19.28 -5.75
N ASN A 8 -3.74 -19.13 -4.52
CA ASN A 8 -4.04 -17.84 -3.93
C ASN A 8 -2.68 -17.18 -3.62
N VAL A 9 -2.23 -16.34 -4.56
CA VAL A 9 -1.07 -15.47 -4.37
C VAL A 9 -1.39 -14.57 -3.19
N LYS A 10 -0.91 -14.95 -2.01
CA LYS A 10 -0.82 -14.05 -0.87
C LYS A 10 -0.10 -12.81 -1.39
N LYS A 11 -0.77 -11.65 -1.38
CA LYS A 11 -0.17 -10.34 -1.70
C LYS A 11 0.84 -9.99 -0.60
N THR A 12 1.92 -10.73 -0.49
CA THR A 12 3.09 -10.30 0.28
C THR A 12 3.73 -9.20 -0.54
N ALA A 13 3.75 -7.98 0.01
CA ALA A 13 4.50 -6.87 -0.55
C ALA A 13 5.91 -7.36 -0.91
N LEU A 14 6.35 -7.08 -2.14
CA LEU A 14 7.70 -7.39 -2.58
C LEU A 14 8.70 -6.78 -1.59
N PRO A 15 9.88 -7.42 -1.38
CA PRO A 15 10.93 -6.83 -0.56
C PRO A 15 11.21 -5.40 -1.05
N ILE A 16 11.28 -4.46 -0.11
CA ILE A 16 11.57 -3.06 -0.45
C ILE A 16 12.99 -3.02 -1.02
N ASP A 17 13.10 -2.69 -2.32
CA ASP A 17 14.39 -2.49 -2.97
C ASP A 17 14.88 -1.07 -2.70
N PHE A 18 15.88 -0.97 -1.83
CA PHE A 18 16.46 0.32 -1.44
C PHE A 18 17.43 0.90 -2.49
N THR A 19 17.75 0.16 -3.55
CA THR A 19 18.62 0.66 -4.64
C THR A 19 17.91 1.59 -5.61
N LEU A 20 16.56 1.58 -5.60
CA LEU A 20 15.75 2.43 -6.44
C LEU A 20 15.64 3.86 -5.88
N ASN A 21 15.45 4.83 -6.78
CA ASN A 21 15.18 6.22 -6.41
C ASN A 21 13.85 6.39 -5.66
N VAL A 22 12.90 5.47 -5.86
CA VAL A 22 11.58 5.47 -5.22
C VAL A 22 11.35 4.10 -4.58
N TRP A 23 10.97 4.09 -3.31
CA TRP A 23 10.74 2.86 -2.54
C TRP A 23 9.24 2.54 -2.46
N SER A 24 8.89 1.31 -2.80
CA SER A 24 7.52 0.81 -2.64
C SER A 24 7.24 0.53 -1.17
N HIS A 25 6.41 1.35 -0.53
CA HIS A 25 5.98 1.19 0.85
C HIS A 25 4.48 1.52 0.95
N SER A 26 3.76 0.85 1.86
CA SER A 26 2.35 1.12 2.14
C SER A 26 2.11 1.13 3.64
N LEU A 27 1.44 2.18 4.13
CA LEU A 27 0.97 2.32 5.51
C LEU A 27 -0.47 1.83 5.71
N PHE A 28 -1.12 1.37 4.65
CA PHE A 28 -2.49 0.86 4.70
C PHE A 28 -2.50 -0.60 5.15
N THR A 29 -3.33 -0.87 6.14
CA THR A 29 -3.73 -2.23 6.49
C THR A 29 -4.88 -2.69 5.60
N ASP A 30 -5.13 -4.00 5.55
CA ASP A 30 -6.29 -4.54 4.83
C ASP A 30 -7.60 -3.95 5.35
N TYR A 31 -7.69 -3.68 6.66
CA TYR A 31 -8.84 -3.04 7.28
C TYR A 31 -9.04 -1.59 6.81
N ASP A 32 -7.96 -0.82 6.66
CA ASP A 32 -8.04 0.55 6.15
C ASP A 32 -8.55 0.56 4.70
N ILE A 33 -8.10 -0.41 3.90
CA ILE A 33 -8.55 -0.60 2.51
C ILE A 33 -10.04 -0.94 2.48
N ASP A 34 -10.49 -1.87 3.32
CA ASP A 34 -11.91 -2.24 3.39
C ASP A 34 -12.79 -1.06 3.80
N LEU A 35 -12.37 -0.29 4.82
CA LEU A 35 -13.06 0.93 5.24
C LEU A 35 -13.10 1.99 4.14
N PHE A 36 -12.01 2.12 3.37
CA PHE A 36 -11.94 3.04 2.26
C PHE A 36 -12.92 2.66 1.14
N LEU A 37 -12.98 1.37 0.78
CA LEU A 37 -13.89 0.86 -0.26
C LEU A 37 -15.37 1.07 0.08
N VAL A 38 -15.75 0.97 1.36
CA VAL A 38 -17.14 1.21 1.80
C VAL A 38 -17.43 2.68 2.17
N GLY A 39 -16.47 3.59 1.97
CA GLY A 39 -16.64 5.02 2.24
C GLY A 39 -16.74 5.40 3.73
N LYS A 40 -16.25 4.55 4.64
CA LYS A 40 -16.31 4.76 6.10
C LYS A 40 -14.97 5.15 6.72
N HIS A 41 -13.92 5.32 5.93
CA HIS A 41 -12.62 5.74 6.42
C HIS A 41 -12.54 7.27 6.63
N PHE A 42 -13.10 7.78 7.73
CA PHE A 42 -13.18 9.23 7.99
C PHE A 42 -11.82 9.93 8.20
N ARG A 43 -10.77 9.19 8.56
CA ARG A 43 -9.41 9.71 8.78
C ARG A 43 -8.46 9.39 7.64
N LEU A 44 -8.99 9.24 6.43
CA LEU A 44 -8.18 8.82 5.27
C LEU A 44 -7.07 9.83 4.93
N TYR A 45 -7.30 11.11 5.25
CA TYR A 45 -6.31 12.18 5.08
C TYR A 45 -5.02 11.97 5.89
N GLU A 46 -5.03 11.15 6.95
CA GLU A 46 -3.83 10.83 7.73
C GLU A 46 -2.90 9.84 7.01
N LYS A 47 -3.42 9.18 5.96
CA LYS A 47 -2.73 8.12 5.24
C LYS A 47 -2.55 8.45 3.76
N MET A 48 -3.55 9.02 3.11
CA MET A 48 -3.47 9.45 1.71
C MET A 48 -2.81 10.83 1.58
N GLY A 49 -2.21 11.09 0.42
CA GLY A 49 -1.49 12.33 0.14
C GLY A 49 0.01 12.20 0.42
N ALA A 50 0.61 13.31 0.83
CA ALA A 50 2.05 13.44 1.08
C ALA A 50 2.29 13.63 2.59
N HIS A 51 2.93 12.66 3.23
CA HIS A 51 3.21 12.66 4.67
C HIS A 51 4.69 12.51 4.94
N LEU A 52 5.23 13.27 5.89
CA LEU A 52 6.62 13.07 6.33
C LEU A 52 6.71 11.73 7.07
N ALA A 53 7.60 10.86 6.61
CA ALA A 53 7.79 9.53 7.17
C ALA A 53 9.28 9.19 7.21
N SER A 54 9.67 8.37 8.19
CA SER A 54 11.02 7.83 8.28
C SER A 54 10.97 6.34 8.01
N LEU A 55 11.68 5.88 6.98
CA LEU A 55 11.82 4.47 6.64
C LEU A 55 13.30 4.10 6.64
N ASN A 56 13.66 3.03 7.36
CA ASN A 56 15.04 2.56 7.47
C ASN A 56 16.04 3.68 7.84
N LYS A 57 15.70 4.49 8.86
CA LYS A 57 16.48 5.65 9.35
C LYS A 57 16.68 6.78 8.32
N THR A 58 15.98 6.72 7.18
CA THR A 58 15.99 7.76 6.15
C THR A 58 14.70 8.55 6.24
N ASN A 59 14.82 9.87 6.43
CA ASN A 59 13.67 10.76 6.43
C ASN A 59 13.28 11.09 5.00
N GLY A 60 11.99 11.01 4.69
CA GLY A 60 11.46 11.30 3.37
C GLY A 60 9.98 11.65 3.42
N THR A 61 9.33 11.55 2.26
CA THR A 61 7.88 11.77 2.13
C THR A 61 7.24 10.51 1.60
N TYR A 62 6.25 10.00 2.35
CA TYR A 62 5.36 8.93 1.94
C TYR A 62 4.27 9.50 1.06
N PHE A 63 4.07 8.90 -0.12
CA PHE A 63 3.02 9.28 -1.06
C PHE A 63 2.02 8.15 -1.23
N ALA A 64 0.74 8.49 -1.11
CA ALA A 64 -0.36 7.57 -1.37
C ALA A 64 -1.47 8.25 -2.16
N VAL A 65 -1.79 7.69 -3.33
CA VAL A 65 -2.84 8.19 -4.23
C VAL A 65 -3.80 7.06 -4.58
N TRP A 66 -5.09 7.39 -4.68
CA TRP A 66 -6.08 6.48 -5.22
C TRP A 66 -6.26 6.80 -6.70
N ALA A 67 -5.83 5.87 -7.54
CA ALA A 67 -5.87 6.01 -8.98
C ALA A 67 -6.33 4.69 -9.62
N PRO A 68 -7.64 4.38 -9.57
CA PRO A 68 -8.16 3.09 -10.02
C PRO A 68 -8.06 2.87 -11.54
N ASN A 69 -7.92 3.96 -12.32
CA ASN A 69 -7.86 3.96 -13.77
C ASN A 69 -6.56 4.61 -14.30
N ALA A 70 -5.49 4.62 -13.50
CA ALA A 70 -4.17 5.12 -13.93
C ALA A 70 -3.40 4.11 -14.77
#